data_AF-A0A9X3EHG1-F1
#
_entry.id   AF-A0A9X3EHG1-F1
#
_cell.length_a   1.000
_cell.length_b   1.000
_cell.length_c   1.000
_cell.angle_alpha   90.00
_cell.angle_beta   90.00
_cell.angle_gamma   90.00
#
_symmetry.space_group_name_H-M   'P 1'
#
loop_
_entity.id
_entity.type
_entity.pdbx_description
1 polymer ?
#
loop_
_entity_poly.entity_id
_entity_poly.type
_entity_poly.pdbx_seq_one_letter_code
_entity_poly.pdbx_strand_id
1 'polypeptide(L)' 'MSDVKKSLKDKIEKVEKGLFLMSLDRVRALSVHETVELIEELRGVVAAAKADLEKL' A
#
# COMPACT_ATOMS: atom_id res chain seq x y z
N MET A 1 -11.47 4.54 19.83
CA MET A 1 -10.14 4.62 19.17
C MET A 1 -10.27 5.65 18.06
N SER A 2 -9.47 6.72 18.06
CA SER A 2 -9.62 7.81 17.06
C SER A 2 -9.69 7.24 15.65
N ASP A 3 -10.66 7.69 14.86
CA ASP A 3 -10.88 7.24 13.48
C ASP A 3 -9.61 7.32 12.63
N VAL A 4 -8.75 8.28 12.94
CA VAL A 4 -7.42 8.46 12.34
C VAL A 4 -6.51 7.24 12.58
N LYS A 5 -6.51 6.67 13.80
CA LYS A 5 -5.68 5.50 14.14
C LYS A 5 -6.15 4.24 13.43
N LYS A 6 -7.46 4.13 13.16
CA LYS A 6 -8.04 3.04 12.37
C LYS A 6 -7.68 3.19 10.88
N SER A 7 -7.86 4.39 10.32
CA SER A 7 -7.44 4.72 8.94
C SER A 7 -5.96 4.43 8.70
N LEU A 8 -5.08 4.81 9.64
CA LEU A 8 -3.66 4.56 9.53
C LEU A 8 -3.35 3.05 9.51
N LYS A 9 -4.01 2.28 10.37
CA LYS A 9 -3.84 0.82 10.46
C LYS A 9 -4.26 0.14 9.15
N ASP A 10 -5.42 0.50 8.60
CA ASP A 10 -5.92 -0.06 7.34
C ASP A 10 -4.99 0.25 6.16
N LYS A 11 -4.37 1.45 6.15
CA LYS A 11 -3.37 1.84 5.14
C LYS A 11 -2.06 1.05 5.28
N ILE A 12 -1.60 0.82 6.51
CA ILE A 12 -0.41 0.01 6.77
C ILE A 12 -0.62 -1.44 6.31
N GLU A 13 -1.76 -2.05 6.65
CA GLU A 13 -2.09 -3.43 6.22
C GLU A 13 -2.13 -3.58 4.69
N LYS A 14 -2.63 -2.57 3.96
CA LYS A 14 -2.60 -2.55 2.49
C LYS A 14 -1.17 -2.51 1.93
N VAL A 15 -0.30 -1.69 2.53
CA VAL A 15 1.10 -1.59 2.11
C VAL A 15 1.85 -2.90 2.37
N GLU A 16 1.64 -3.51 3.54
CA GLU A 16 2.23 -4.82 3.87
C GLU A 16 1.79 -5.91 2.88
N LYS A 17 0.50 -5.94 2.53
CA LYS A 17 -0.03 -6.89 1.55
C LYS A 17 0.57 -6.70 0.15
N GLY A 18 0.72 -5.46 -0.30
CA GLY A 18 1.34 -5.19 -1.60
C GLY A 18 2.83 -5.54 -1.64
N LEU A 19 3.57 -5.26 -0.56
CA LEU A 19 4.97 -5.68 -0.43
C LEU A 19 5.12 -7.21 -0.43
N PHE A 20 4.18 -7.92 0.20
CA PHE A 20 4.14 -9.38 0.17
C PHE A 20 3.94 -9.92 -1.25
N LEU A 21 3.03 -9.33 -2.03
CA LEU A 21 2.78 -9.70 -3.43
C LEU A 21 3.97 -9.41 -4.37
N MET A 22 4.82 -8.45 -4.02
CA MET A 22 6.03 -8.09 -4.76
C MET A 22 7.29 -8.90 -4.37
N SER A 23 7.17 -9.85 -3.44
CA SER A 23 8.26 -10.72 -2.97
C SER A 23 8.85 -11.59 -4.11
N LEU A 24 9.92 -12.35 -3.82
CA LEU A 24 10.77 -13.10 -4.77
C LEU A 24 10.01 -13.95 -5.81
N ASP A 25 8.75 -14.34 -5.55
CA ASP A 25 7.89 -15.10 -6.46
C ASP A 25 7.07 -14.26 -7.47
N ARG A 26 7.26 -12.94 -7.54
CA ARG A 26 6.48 -12.05 -8.43
C ARG A 26 6.50 -12.43 -9.91
N VAL A 27 7.58 -13.05 -10.41
CA VAL A 27 7.70 -13.48 -11.82
C VAL A 27 6.74 -14.63 -12.16
N ARG A 28 6.28 -15.41 -11.17
CA ARG A 28 5.22 -16.43 -11.35
C ARG A 28 3.81 -15.91 -11.04
N ALA A 29 3.66 -14.78 -10.35
CA ALA A 29 2.39 -14.34 -9.79
C ALA A 29 1.80 -13.08 -10.43
N LEU A 30 2.62 -12.19 -11.01
CA LEU A 30 2.17 -10.94 -11.61
C LEU A 30 2.93 -10.66 -12.92
N SER A 31 2.20 -10.35 -13.98
CA SER A 31 2.77 -9.79 -15.20
C SER A 31 3.39 -8.41 -14.94
N VAL A 32 4.21 -7.94 -15.89
CA VAL A 32 4.83 -6.60 -15.81
C VAL A 32 3.77 -5.51 -15.64
N HIS A 33 2.64 -5.63 -16.33
CA HIS A 33 1.56 -4.65 -16.25
C HIS A 33 0.91 -4.64 -14.87
N GLU A 34 0.59 -5.81 -14.32
CA GLU A 34 -0.04 -5.91 -12.99
C GLU A 34 0.91 -5.46 -11.88
N THR A 35 2.23 -5.66 -12.07
CA THR A 35 3.25 -5.13 -11.15
C THR A 35 3.29 -3.60 -11.17
N VAL A 36 3.17 -2.99 -12.35
CA VAL A 36 3.14 -1.51 -12.49
C VAL A 36 1.89 -0.93 -11.85
N GLU A 37 0.73 -1.54 -12.07
CA GLU A 37 -0.53 -1.12 -11.43
C GLU A 37 -0.45 -1.21 -9.90
N LEU A 38 0.09 -2.32 -9.37
CA LEU A 38 0.28 -2.50 -7.93
C LEU A 38 1.22 -1.43 -7.34
N ILE A 39 2.28 -1.07 -8.05
CA ILE A 39 3.20 0.00 -7.63
C ILE A 39 2.49 1.35 -7.57
N GLU A 40 1.69 1.69 -8.59
CA GLU A 40 0.94 2.95 -8.63
C GLU A 40 -0.11 3.01 -7.50
N GLU A 41 -0.82 1.90 -7.24
CA GLU A 41 -1.79 1.81 -6.14
C GLU A 41 -1.10 2.01 -4.78
N LEU A 42 0.03 1.32 -4.55
CA LEU A 42 0.81 1.47 -3.31
C LEU A 42 1.33 2.89 -3.11
N ARG A 43 1.79 3.55 -4.18
CA ARG A 43 2.20 4.96 -4.12
C ARG A 43 1.03 5.87 -3.71
N GLY A 44 -0.16 5.63 -4.23
CA GLY A 44 -1.38 6.35 -3.85
C GLY A 44 -1.72 6.17 -2.37
N VAL A 45 -1.64 4.94 -1.85
CA VAL A 45 -1.86 4.64 -0.43
C VAL A 45 -0.84 5.35 0.46
N VAL A 46 0.44 5.35 0.08
CA VAL A 46 1.50 6.05 0.83
C VAL A 46 1.30 7.56 0.82
N ALA A 47 0.93 8.15 -0.31
CA ALA A 47 0.64 9.58 -0.41
C ALA A 47 -0.55 9.97 0.48
N ALA A 48 -1.62 9.17 0.47
CA ALA A 48 -2.78 9.37 1.34
C ALA A 48 -2.45 9.17 2.83
N ALA A 49 -1.51 8.28 3.16
CA ALA A 49 -1.04 8.10 4.53
C ALA A 49 -0.21 9.31 5.01
N LYS A 50 0.66 9.85 4.15
CA LYS A 50 1.44 11.07 4.44
C LYS A 50 0.55 12.29 4.65
N ALA A 51 -0.46 12.47 3.80
CA ALA A 51 -1.42 13.58 3.92
C ALA A 51 -2.27 13.50 5.21
N ASP A 52 -2.56 12.30 5.70
CA ASP A 52 -3.24 12.11 6.99
C ASP A 52 -2.29 12.38 8.17
N LEU A 53 -1.00 12.07 8.02
CA LEU A 53 0.03 12.33 9.03
C LEU A 53 0.30 13.83 9.21
N GLU A 54 0.26 14.62 8.14
CA GLU A 54 0.40 16.09 8.20
C GLU A 54 -0.78 16.80 8.88
N LYS A 55 -1.92 16.12 9.03
CA LYS A 55 -3.13 16.64 9.70
C LYS A 55 -3.21 16.28 11.18
N LEU A 56 -2.21 15.56 11.70
CA LEU A 56 -2.13 15.00 13.04
C LEU A 56 -1.19 15.85 13.91
#